data_AF-A0A0K1EP25-F1
#
_entry.id   AF-A0A0K1EP25-F1
#
_cell.length_a   1.000
_cell.length_b   1.000
_cell.length_c   1.000
_cell.angle_alpha   90.00
_cell.angle_beta   90.00
_cell.angle_gamma   90.00
#
_symmetry.space_group_name_H-M   'P 1'
#
loop_
_entity.id
_entity.type
_entity.pdbx_description
1 polymer ?
#
loop_
_entity_poly.entity_id
_entity_poly.type
_entity_poly.pdbx_seq_one_letter_code
_entity_poly.pdbx_strand_id
1 'polypeptide(L)'
;MRPRRWRCSALLLASALLAGATGCDDLSRFSTKPGQAYCGAVTLGSAFRTGLSPRVQMRLEIDASALDGPDSPGTLTTYEAATQDQPERRLLDGAELRTIAPIAHDALSRLQFGEGRERNALFAVNPADPAGEGLLAIVSFQSDEAIEVRLLRPGAPVVEGAAPGIERRQIFGIFRLTKRKEGCGF
;
A
#
# COMPACT_ATOMS: atom_id res chain seq x y z
N MET A 1 -72.71 -40.21 3.60
CA MET A 1 -72.18 -41.54 3.27
C MET A 1 -70.88 -41.39 2.49
N ARG A 2 -69.80 -41.99 3.03
CA ARG A 2 -68.52 -42.46 2.41
C ARG A 2 -67.48 -41.43 1.85
N PRO A 3 -66.17 -41.77 1.88
CA PRO A 3 -65.16 -40.99 2.62
C PRO A 3 -63.79 -40.73 1.90
N ARG A 4 -62.88 -40.00 2.58
CA ARG A 4 -61.38 -40.14 2.59
C ARG A 4 -60.64 -39.83 1.25
N ARG A 5 -59.50 -39.12 1.21
CA ARG A 5 -58.23 -39.41 1.88
C ARG A 5 -57.27 -38.19 1.89
N TRP A 6 -56.55 -38.05 3.00
CA TRP A 6 -55.27 -37.36 3.11
C TRP A 6 -54.19 -38.00 2.22
N ARG A 7 -53.31 -37.16 1.65
CA ARG A 7 -51.88 -37.49 1.47
C ARG A 7 -51.02 -36.24 1.69
N CYS A 8 -50.18 -36.35 2.72
CA CYS A 8 -48.96 -35.58 2.87
C CYS A 8 -48.06 -35.77 1.64
N SER A 9 -47.42 -34.71 1.17
CA SER A 9 -46.05 -34.78 0.66
C SER A 9 -45.40 -33.44 0.95
N ALA A 10 -44.72 -33.43 2.10
CA ALA A 10 -43.66 -32.49 2.37
C ALA A 10 -42.56 -32.71 1.33
N LEU A 11 -42.15 -31.63 0.68
CA LEU A 11 -40.81 -31.51 0.12
C LEU A 11 -40.37 -30.07 0.30
N LEU A 12 -39.74 -29.89 1.47
CA LEU A 12 -38.76 -28.86 1.76
C LEU A 12 -37.74 -28.82 0.61
N LEU A 13 -37.70 -27.72 -0.13
CA LEU A 13 -36.50 -27.29 -0.82
C LEU A 13 -36.05 -26.01 -0.14
N ALA A 14 -35.24 -26.22 0.89
CA ALA A 14 -34.42 -25.20 1.49
C ALA A 14 -33.48 -24.65 0.41
N SER A 15 -33.79 -23.45 -0.09
CA SER A 15 -32.87 -22.66 -0.88
C SER A 15 -31.72 -22.25 0.03
N ALA A 16 -30.70 -23.10 0.03
CA ALA A 16 -29.48 -22.93 0.81
C ALA A 16 -28.87 -21.56 0.52
N LEU A 17 -28.56 -20.86 1.60
CA LEU A 17 -27.76 -19.65 1.62
C LEU A 17 -26.46 -19.87 0.86
N LEU A 18 -26.41 -19.40 -0.39
CA LEU A 18 -25.17 -18.95 -1.00
C LEU A 18 -25.01 -17.47 -0.65
N ALA A 19 -24.89 -17.20 0.66
CA ALA A 19 -24.17 -16.03 1.11
C ALA A 19 -22.71 -16.31 0.74
N GLY A 20 -22.34 -15.97 -0.49
CA GLY A 20 -20.95 -15.76 -0.82
C GLY A 20 -20.45 -14.76 0.21
N ALA A 21 -19.61 -15.22 1.13
CA ALA A 21 -18.77 -14.34 1.89
C ALA A 21 -17.84 -13.67 0.85
N THR A 22 -18.33 -12.62 0.20
CA THR A 22 -17.49 -11.53 -0.23
C THR A 22 -16.88 -11.02 1.07
N GLY A 23 -15.76 -11.63 1.48
CA GLY A 23 -14.89 -11.10 2.50
C GLY A 23 -14.32 -9.80 1.96
N CYS A 24 -15.16 -8.78 1.85
CA CYS A 24 -14.70 -7.42 1.84
C CYS A 24 -14.15 -7.22 3.25
N ASP A 25 -12.85 -7.48 3.42
CA ASP A 25 -12.16 -7.01 4.60
C ASP A 25 -12.47 -5.52 4.70
N ASP A 26 -13.15 -5.12 5.79
CA ASP A 26 -13.56 -3.73 5.95
C ASP A 26 -12.33 -2.88 6.29
N LEU A 27 -11.64 -2.46 5.24
CA LEU A 27 -10.49 -1.59 5.31
C LEU A 27 -10.89 -0.12 5.37
N SER A 28 -12.20 0.21 5.33
CA SER A 28 -12.67 1.60 5.28
C SER A 28 -12.15 2.44 6.45
N ARG A 29 -11.90 1.82 7.60
CA ARG A 29 -11.29 2.43 8.79
C ARG A 29 -9.86 2.93 8.58
N PHE A 30 -9.15 2.40 7.59
CA PHE A 30 -7.84 2.92 7.18
C PHE A 30 -7.96 4.20 6.35
N SER A 31 -9.12 4.55 5.80
CA SER A 31 -9.26 5.77 4.99
C SER A 31 -8.98 7.04 5.79
N THR A 32 -8.31 8.02 5.17
CA THR A 32 -8.07 9.35 5.71
C THR A 32 -9.19 10.30 5.32
N LYS A 33 -9.64 11.13 6.25
CA LYS A 33 -10.53 12.27 5.95
C LYS A 33 -9.71 13.47 5.46
N PRO A 34 -10.33 14.50 4.87
CA PRO A 34 -9.64 15.74 4.53
C PRO A 34 -8.84 16.29 5.73
N GLY A 35 -7.56 16.61 5.51
CA GLY A 35 -6.63 17.09 6.54
C GLY A 35 -6.01 15.99 7.41
N GLN A 36 -6.46 14.73 7.32
CA GLN A 36 -5.83 13.60 8.00
C GLN A 36 -4.78 12.96 7.11
N ALA A 37 -3.75 12.39 7.74
CA ALA A 37 -2.75 11.60 7.03
C ALA A 37 -2.13 10.53 7.93
N TYR A 38 -1.55 9.51 7.32
CA TYR A 38 -0.65 8.57 7.96
C TYR A 38 0.78 9.12 7.93
N CYS A 39 1.41 9.21 9.10
CA CYS A 39 2.72 9.85 9.26
C CYS A 39 3.69 8.92 9.96
N GLY A 40 4.95 8.92 9.53
CA GLY A 40 6.01 8.16 10.19
C GLY A 40 7.39 8.42 9.59
N ALA A 41 8.43 8.12 10.36
CA ALA A 41 9.80 8.15 9.89
C ALA A 41 10.20 6.81 9.27
N VAL A 42 11.26 6.81 8.46
CA VAL A 42 11.90 5.57 8.02
C VAL A 42 12.46 4.79 9.21
N THR A 43 12.42 3.47 9.12
CA THR A 43 13.04 2.59 10.10
C THR A 43 14.56 2.77 10.07
N LEU A 44 15.16 3.02 11.23
CA LEU A 44 16.56 3.48 11.32
C LEU A 44 17.60 2.40 11.05
N GLY A 45 17.28 1.14 11.36
CA GLY A 45 18.18 0.01 11.18
C GLY A 45 18.66 -0.10 9.73
N SER A 46 19.97 -0.24 9.52
CA SER A 46 20.57 -0.27 8.18
C SER A 46 20.06 -1.42 7.30
N ALA A 47 19.67 -2.55 7.91
CA ALA A 47 19.02 -3.65 7.20
C ALA A 47 17.64 -3.29 6.60
N PHE A 48 17.01 -2.20 7.06
CA PHE A 48 15.67 -1.78 6.65
C PHE A 48 15.68 -0.52 5.78
N ARG A 49 16.87 -0.07 5.34
CA ARG A 49 17.03 1.16 4.59
C ARG A 49 18.28 1.15 3.70
N THR A 50 18.12 1.51 2.44
CA THR A 50 19.20 1.73 1.47
C THR A 50 18.82 2.89 0.55
N GLY A 51 19.76 3.79 0.26
CA GLY A 51 19.51 4.93 -0.65
C GLY A 51 18.65 6.05 -0.08
N LEU A 52 18.17 5.93 1.16
CA LEU A 52 17.42 6.95 1.90
C LEU A 52 18.21 7.42 3.12
N SER A 53 18.06 8.67 3.53
CA SER A 53 18.60 9.23 4.78
C SER A 53 17.85 8.73 6.02
N PRO A 54 18.44 8.69 7.24
CA PRO A 54 17.73 8.29 8.45
C PRO A 54 16.67 9.31 8.88
N ARG A 55 16.68 10.51 8.29
CA ARG A 55 15.79 11.62 8.64
C ARG A 55 14.54 11.67 7.77
N VAL A 56 14.43 10.81 6.75
CA VAL A 56 13.30 10.86 5.84
C VAL A 56 12.02 10.43 6.56
N GLN A 57 10.99 11.24 6.38
CA GLN A 57 9.64 11.03 6.87
C GLN A 57 8.71 10.79 5.68
N MET A 58 7.59 10.14 5.94
CA MET A 58 6.58 9.83 4.94
C MET A 58 5.20 10.25 5.43
N ARG A 59 4.44 10.83 4.50
CA ARG A 59 3.02 11.13 4.57
C ARG A 59 2.29 10.25 3.56
N LEU A 60 1.22 9.60 4.01
CA LEU A 60 0.29 8.85 3.17
C LEU A 60 -1.12 9.38 3.40
N GLU A 61 -1.80 9.75 2.32
CA GLU A 61 -3.23 10.00 2.27
C GLU A 61 -3.86 8.87 1.46
N ILE A 62 -4.94 8.27 1.96
CA ILE A 62 -5.50 7.04 1.37
C ILE A 62 -7.00 6.95 1.57
N ASP A 63 -7.71 6.56 0.51
CA ASP A 63 -9.07 6.05 0.52
C ASP A 63 -9.02 4.53 0.35
N ALA A 64 -9.19 3.82 1.46
CA ALA A 64 -9.09 2.37 1.46
C ALA A 64 -10.29 1.70 0.74
N SER A 65 -11.39 2.43 0.50
CA SER A 65 -12.52 1.92 -0.27
C SER A 65 -12.24 1.86 -1.78
N ALA A 66 -11.23 2.60 -2.24
CA ALA A 66 -10.81 2.67 -3.64
C ALA A 66 -9.67 1.70 -4.00
N LEU A 67 -9.19 0.86 -3.07
CA LEU A 67 -8.00 0.00 -3.27
C LEU A 67 -8.12 -0.99 -4.43
N ASP A 68 -9.33 -1.46 -4.70
CA ASP A 68 -9.65 -2.41 -5.77
C ASP A 68 -10.14 -1.73 -7.06
N GLY A 69 -10.25 -0.41 -7.03
CA GLY A 69 -10.68 0.40 -8.16
C GLY A 69 -9.56 0.60 -9.20
N PRO A 70 -9.91 1.10 -10.39
CA PRO A 70 -8.93 1.49 -11.40
C PRO A 70 -8.19 2.79 -11.03
N ASP A 71 -8.82 3.64 -10.21
CA ASP A 71 -8.30 4.96 -9.84
C ASP A 71 -7.26 4.85 -8.72
N SER A 72 -6.41 5.87 -8.58
CA SER A 72 -5.46 5.95 -7.47
C SER A 72 -6.20 6.06 -6.14
N PRO A 73 -5.96 5.16 -5.16
CA PRO A 73 -6.58 5.25 -3.85
C PRO A 73 -5.89 6.26 -2.94
N GLY A 74 -4.81 6.93 -3.37
CA GLY A 74 -4.08 7.82 -2.45
C GLY A 74 -2.79 8.40 -3.01
N THR A 75 -2.07 9.12 -2.14
CA THR A 75 -0.79 9.74 -2.49
C THR A 75 0.26 9.54 -1.41
N LEU A 76 1.52 9.49 -1.84
CA LEU A 76 2.70 9.45 -0.98
C LEU A 76 3.53 10.72 -1.14
N THR A 77 3.92 11.31 -0.02
CA THR A 77 4.92 12.37 0.05
C THR A 77 6.01 11.93 1.01
N THR A 78 7.26 12.17 0.62
CA THR A 78 8.41 12.04 1.53
C THR A 78 8.95 13.41 1.87
N TYR A 79 9.52 13.56 3.05
CA TYR A 79 10.12 14.79 3.51
C TYR A 79 11.43 14.55 4.24
N GLU A 80 12.45 15.27 3.84
CA GLU A 80 13.70 15.39 4.58
C GLU A 80 14.02 16.87 4.74
N ALA A 81 14.03 17.34 5.99
CA ALA A 81 14.32 18.74 6.31
C ALA A 81 15.72 19.16 5.84
N ALA A 82 15.85 20.44 5.49
CA ALA A 82 17.13 21.05 5.21
C ALA A 82 18.09 20.96 6.41
N THR A 83 19.37 20.89 6.14
CA THR A 83 20.48 21.09 7.09
C THR A 83 21.34 22.26 6.62
N GLN A 84 22.39 22.60 7.37
CA GLN A 84 23.36 23.62 6.93
C GLN A 84 24.01 23.26 5.58
N ASP A 85 24.20 21.96 5.31
CA ASP A 85 24.95 21.47 4.14
C ASP A 85 24.05 20.89 3.03
N GLN A 86 22.75 20.72 3.29
CA GLN A 86 21.83 20.06 2.35
C GLN A 86 20.47 20.77 2.33
N PRO A 87 19.91 21.06 1.14
CA PRO A 87 18.57 21.62 1.05
C PRO A 87 17.51 20.59 1.49
N GLU A 88 16.28 21.06 1.66
CA GLU A 88 15.12 20.18 1.81
C GLU A 88 15.02 19.23 0.60
N ARG A 89 14.63 17.98 0.84
CA ARG A 89 14.49 16.97 -0.21
C ARG A 89 13.17 16.22 -0.09
N ARG A 90 12.54 16.01 -1.24
CA ARG A 90 11.35 15.18 -1.41
C ARG A 90 11.64 14.17 -2.53
N LEU A 91 11.74 12.89 -2.18
CA LEU A 91 11.83 11.82 -3.17
C LEU A 91 10.49 11.62 -3.87
N LEU A 92 9.41 11.62 -3.10
CA LEU A 92 8.02 11.61 -3.54
C LEU A 92 7.37 12.92 -3.10
N ASP A 93 6.57 13.53 -3.98
CA ASP A 93 5.79 14.73 -3.66
C ASP A 93 4.40 14.61 -4.29
N GLY A 94 3.41 14.22 -3.48
CA GLY A 94 2.06 13.94 -3.96
C GLY A 94 2.00 12.78 -4.96
N ALA A 95 2.91 11.81 -4.86
CA ALA A 95 3.02 10.72 -5.81
C ALA A 95 1.81 9.78 -5.68
N GLU A 96 1.01 9.69 -6.74
CA GLU A 96 -0.17 8.82 -6.79
C GLU A 96 0.21 7.33 -6.62
N LEU A 97 -0.59 6.63 -5.82
CA LEU A 97 -0.55 5.17 -5.69
C LEU A 97 -1.16 4.53 -6.94
N ARG A 98 -0.40 4.44 -8.02
CA ARG A 98 -0.92 3.86 -9.27
C ARG A 98 -1.13 2.36 -9.11
N THR A 99 -2.35 1.92 -9.37
CA THR A 99 -2.78 0.53 -9.28
C THR A 99 -2.02 -0.32 -10.31
N ILE A 100 -1.59 -1.51 -9.88
CA ILE A 100 -1.00 -2.51 -10.78
C ILE A 100 -2.09 -3.56 -10.99
N ALA A 101 -2.69 -3.57 -12.17
CA ALA A 101 -3.77 -4.49 -12.49
C ALA A 101 -3.29 -5.95 -12.36
N PRO A 102 -3.97 -6.80 -11.57
CA PRO A 102 -3.59 -8.19 -11.44
C PRO A 102 -3.77 -8.92 -12.77
N ILE A 103 -2.80 -9.77 -13.11
CA ILE A 103 -2.92 -10.71 -14.23
C ILE A 103 -3.58 -11.99 -13.72
N ALA A 104 -4.31 -12.72 -14.57
CA ALA A 104 -4.88 -14.00 -14.18
C ALA A 104 -3.78 -14.93 -13.62
N HIS A 105 -4.03 -15.50 -12.43
CA HIS A 105 -3.07 -16.33 -11.69
C HIS A 105 -1.79 -15.61 -11.21
N ASP A 106 -1.83 -14.28 -11.03
CA ASP A 106 -0.71 -13.51 -10.52
C ASP A 106 -0.33 -13.88 -9.08
N ALA A 107 0.88 -14.37 -8.88
CA ALA A 107 1.42 -14.72 -7.56
C ALA A 107 1.62 -13.50 -6.65
N LEU A 108 1.81 -12.29 -7.21
CA LEU A 108 1.95 -11.07 -6.42
C LEU A 108 0.66 -10.73 -5.67
N SER A 109 -0.50 -11.10 -6.21
CA SER A 109 -1.80 -10.94 -5.55
C SER A 109 -1.98 -11.82 -4.31
N ARG A 110 -1.15 -12.86 -4.14
CA ARG A 110 -1.19 -13.81 -3.02
C ARG A 110 -0.11 -13.54 -1.98
N LEU A 111 0.68 -12.50 -2.16
CA LEU A 111 1.87 -12.28 -1.35
C LEU A 111 1.49 -11.82 0.06
N GLN A 112 1.90 -12.60 1.05
CA GLN A 112 1.67 -12.34 2.48
C GLN A 112 2.98 -11.97 3.16
N PHE A 113 2.98 -10.89 3.94
CA PHE A 113 4.15 -10.40 4.65
C PHE A 113 4.09 -10.75 6.15
N GLY A 114 4.21 -12.03 6.49
CA GLY A 114 4.16 -12.48 7.89
C GLY A 114 2.84 -12.15 8.60
N GLU A 115 2.80 -12.43 9.90
CA GLU A 115 1.59 -12.27 10.73
C GLU A 115 1.29 -10.79 11.06
N GLY A 116 0.05 -10.51 11.46
CA GLY A 116 -0.41 -9.19 11.92
C GLY A 116 -0.81 -8.19 10.82
N ARG A 117 -0.91 -8.67 9.58
CA ARG A 117 -1.38 -7.90 8.41
C ARG A 117 -2.73 -8.38 7.97
N GLU A 118 -3.64 -7.45 7.74
CA GLU A 118 -4.95 -7.74 7.18
C GLU A 118 -4.90 -7.79 5.66
N ARG A 119 -4.15 -6.87 5.05
CA ARG A 119 -4.01 -6.83 3.59
C ARG A 119 -2.68 -6.23 3.17
N ASN A 120 -2.18 -6.67 2.02
CA ASN A 120 -1.09 -6.03 1.30
C ASN A 120 -1.58 -5.57 -0.07
N ALA A 121 -1.20 -4.37 -0.47
CA ALA A 121 -1.46 -3.82 -1.79
C ALA A 121 -0.14 -3.33 -2.42
N LEU A 122 0.01 -3.54 -3.72
CA LEU A 122 1.19 -3.16 -4.48
C LEU A 122 0.82 -2.02 -5.44
N PHE A 123 1.62 -0.96 -5.42
CA PHE A 123 1.43 0.23 -6.25
C PHE A 123 2.73 0.64 -6.93
N ALA A 124 2.62 1.23 -8.11
CA ALA A 124 3.72 1.95 -8.73
C ALA A 124 3.64 3.43 -8.35
N VAL A 125 4.75 4.03 -7.94
CA VAL A 125 4.83 5.46 -7.63
C VAL A 125 5.95 6.12 -8.42
N ASN A 126 5.73 7.35 -8.88
CA ASN A 126 6.75 8.11 -9.58
C ASN A 126 7.45 9.07 -8.61
N PRO A 127 8.77 9.24 -8.71
CA PRO A 127 9.48 10.25 -7.93
C PRO A 127 9.08 11.66 -8.33
N ALA A 128 9.36 12.62 -7.45
CA ALA A 128 9.14 14.04 -7.70
C ALA A 128 10.02 14.57 -8.86
N ASP A 129 11.22 14.03 -9.01
CA ASP A 129 12.06 14.27 -10.19
C ASP A 129 11.49 13.49 -11.39
N PRO A 130 11.03 14.16 -12.47
CA PRO A 130 10.44 13.49 -13.62
C PRO A 130 11.44 12.64 -14.42
N ALA A 131 12.75 12.90 -14.28
CA ALA A 131 13.80 12.05 -14.86
C ALA A 131 14.09 10.81 -13.99
N GLY A 132 13.54 10.76 -12.77
CA GLY A 132 13.74 9.68 -11.84
C GLY A 132 12.95 8.42 -12.20
N GLU A 133 13.57 7.27 -11.99
CA GLU A 133 12.90 5.98 -12.16
C GLU A 133 11.86 5.72 -11.07
N GLY A 134 10.71 5.17 -11.50
CA GLY A 134 9.61 4.76 -10.65
C GLY A 134 10.01 3.74 -9.57
N LEU A 135 9.22 3.70 -8.51
CA LEU A 135 9.40 2.80 -7.38
C LEU A 135 8.16 1.91 -7.22
N LEU A 136 8.38 0.73 -6.65
CA LEU A 136 7.32 -0.11 -6.14
C LEU A 136 7.04 0.28 -4.68
N ALA A 137 5.78 0.57 -4.37
CA ALA A 137 5.29 0.77 -3.02
C ALA A 137 4.44 -0.43 -2.61
N ILE A 138 4.81 -1.05 -1.49
CA ILE A 138 4.02 -2.11 -0.87
C ILE A 138 3.37 -1.51 0.37
N VAL A 139 2.05 -1.42 0.36
CA VAL A 139 1.24 -0.86 1.44
C VAL A 139 0.59 -2.02 2.21
N SER A 140 1.00 -2.19 3.47
CA SER A 140 0.50 -3.24 4.35
C SER A 140 -0.40 -2.62 5.42
N PHE A 141 -1.65 -3.07 5.48
CA PHE A 141 -2.65 -2.67 6.46
C PHE A 141 -2.52 -3.55 7.70
N GLN A 142 -2.08 -2.96 8.81
CA GLN A 142 -1.76 -3.69 10.04
C GLN A 142 -2.99 -3.82 10.93
N SER A 143 -3.10 -4.92 11.67
CA SER A 143 -4.22 -5.14 12.59
C SER A 143 -4.34 -4.12 13.73
N ASP A 144 -3.27 -3.37 14.00
CA ASP A 144 -3.21 -2.28 14.99
C ASP A 144 -3.53 -0.89 14.39
N GLU A 145 -4.19 -0.87 13.24
CA GLU A 145 -4.60 0.33 12.48
C GLU A 145 -3.45 1.17 11.91
N ALA A 146 -2.20 0.73 12.06
CA ALA A 146 -1.07 1.33 11.36
C ALA A 146 -1.01 0.90 9.89
N ILE A 147 -0.25 1.67 9.11
CA ILE A 147 0.10 1.29 7.75
C ILE A 147 1.60 1.17 7.65
N GLU A 148 2.09 0.04 7.17
CA GLU A 148 3.50 -0.11 6.81
C GLU A 148 3.67 0.11 5.31
N VAL A 149 4.57 1.01 4.92
CA VAL A 149 4.93 1.22 3.51
C VAL A 149 6.35 0.77 3.30
N ARG A 150 6.56 -0.15 2.34
CA ARG A 150 7.89 -0.51 1.84
C ARG A 150 8.08 0.12 0.47
N LEU A 151 9.11 0.95 0.32
CA LEU A 151 9.55 1.47 -0.97
C LEU A 151 10.69 0.63 -1.50
N LEU A 152 10.59 0.22 -2.76
CA LEU A 152 11.60 -0.57 -3.43
C LEU A 152 11.89 -0.01 -4.81
N ARG A 153 13.17 0.18 -5.10
CA ARG A 153 13.69 0.30 -6.45
C ARG A 153 14.95 -0.56 -6.55
N PRO A 154 14.96 -1.58 -7.44
CA PRO A 154 16.15 -2.37 -7.63
C PRO A 154 17.29 -1.47 -8.13
N GLY A 155 18.49 -1.68 -7.58
CA GLY A 155 19.69 -1.06 -8.13
C GLY A 155 20.19 -1.82 -9.35
N ALA A 156 21.07 -1.19 -10.11
CA ALA A 156 21.91 -1.89 -11.09
C ALA A 156 23.33 -1.99 -10.52
N PRO A 157 24.03 -3.12 -10.70
CA PRO A 157 25.44 -3.20 -10.33
C PRO A 157 26.22 -2.15 -11.13
N VAL A 158 27.15 -1.47 -10.46
CA VAL A 158 28.13 -0.62 -11.14
C VAL A 158 29.04 -1.56 -11.93
N VAL A 159 28.89 -1.59 -13.24
CA VAL A 159 29.77 -2.36 -14.12
C VAL A 159 30.95 -1.47 -14.47
N GLU A 160 32.17 -1.89 -14.14
CA GLU A 160 33.39 -1.17 -14.54
C GLU A 160 33.41 -0.98 -16.06
N GLY A 161 33.61 0.26 -16.52
CA GLY A 161 33.62 0.61 -17.93
C GLY A 161 32.25 0.89 -18.56
N ALA A 162 31.15 0.82 -17.80
CA ALA A 162 29.85 1.27 -18.28
C ALA A 162 29.83 2.79 -18.51
N ALA A 163 29.06 3.22 -19.52
CA ALA A 163 28.86 4.64 -19.79
C ALA A 163 28.25 5.35 -18.55
N PRO A 164 28.73 6.57 -18.20
CA PRO A 164 28.14 7.35 -17.12
C PRO A 164 26.63 7.53 -17.36
N GLY A 165 25.80 7.24 -16.35
CA GLY A 165 24.34 7.41 -16.42
C GLY A 165 23.52 6.12 -16.48
N ILE A 166 24.13 4.93 -16.47
CA ILE A 166 23.40 3.63 -16.31
C ILE A 166 23.28 3.23 -14.81
N GLU A 167 23.85 4.01 -13.90
CA GLU A 167 23.80 3.74 -12.46
C GLU A 167 22.40 3.96 -11.88
N ARG A 168 21.66 2.86 -11.71
CA ARG A 168 20.40 2.90 -10.98
C ARG A 168 20.67 2.80 -9.49
N ARG A 169 20.46 3.90 -8.77
CA ARG A 169 20.56 3.89 -7.31
C ARG A 169 19.46 3.00 -6.73
N GLN A 170 19.85 1.96 -6.03
CA GLN A 170 18.95 1.13 -5.21
C GLN A 170 18.25 2.00 -4.17
N ILE A 171 16.94 1.80 -4.04
CA ILE A 171 16.16 2.37 -2.94
C ILE A 171 15.47 1.22 -2.21
N PHE A 172 15.62 1.22 -0.90
CA PHE A 172 14.86 0.37 -0.01
C PHE A 172 14.54 1.16 1.26
N GLY A 173 13.31 1.09 1.74
CA GLY A 173 12.94 1.72 2.99
C GLY A 173 11.63 1.20 3.53
N ILE A 174 11.57 0.97 4.85
CA ILE A 174 10.36 0.59 5.56
C ILE A 174 9.90 1.75 6.44
N PHE A 175 8.65 2.16 6.28
CA PHE A 175 8.01 3.20 7.06
C PHE A 175 6.82 2.61 7.79
N ARG A 176 6.77 2.73 9.12
CA ARG A 176 5.57 2.43 9.88
C ARG A 176 4.85 3.74 10.17
N LEU A 177 3.67 3.89 9.60
CA LEU A 177 2.88 5.11 9.62
C LEU A 177 1.70 4.99 10.58
N THR A 178 1.38 6.08 11.25
CA THR A 178 0.26 6.15 12.20
C THR A 178 -0.67 7.28 11.79
N LYS A 179 -1.99 7.06 11.85
CA LYS A 179 -2.98 8.06 11.47
C LYS A 179 -2.91 9.28 12.39
N ARG A 180 -2.91 10.48 11.81
CA ARG A 180 -2.92 11.78 12.48
C ARG A 180 -4.11 12.58 12.00
N LYS A 181 -4.68 13.39 12.91
CA LYS A 181 -5.85 14.24 12.61
C LYS A 181 -5.49 15.53 11.87
N GLU A 182 -4.23 15.96 11.94
CA GLU A 182 -3.74 17.28 11.49
C GLU A 182 -2.52 17.15 10.55
N GLY A 183 -2.61 16.26 9.55
CA GLY A 183 -1.49 15.97 8.65
C GLY A 183 -0.22 15.52 9.39
N CYS A 184 0.95 15.76 8.77
CA CYS A 184 2.25 15.38 9.33
C CYS A 184 3.13 16.56 9.79
N GLY A 185 2.66 17.81 9.60
CA GLY A 185 3.40 19.01 9.98
C GLY A 185 4.54 19.41 9.03
N PHE A 186 4.52 18.92 7.78
CA PHE A 186 5.48 19.25 6.70
C PHE A 186 4.84 19.08 5.30
#